data_AF-A0A5N5LSD8-F1
#
_entry.id   AF-A0A5N5LSD8-F1
#
_cell.length_a   1.000
_cell.length_b   1.000
_cell.length_c   1.000
_cell.angle_alpha   90.00
_cell.angle_beta   90.00
_cell.angle_gamma   90.00
#
_symmetry.space_group_name_H-M   'P 1'
#
loop_
_entity.id
_entity.type
_entity.pdbx_description
1 polymer ?
#
loop_
_entity_poly.entity_id
_entity_poly.type
_entity_poly.pdbx_seq_one_letter_code
_entity_poly.pdbx_strand_id
1 'polypeptide(L)'
;MTILKTILCLVAAFLASTLAIPTDDTSPVQLLDIGSKNQCGDPTFADQGSDASPFASDCLQIAANIGRGGLWRASAGAHHQLVQYYSCAFGDIIDLIQKSVRLFARPDGRVGSKGDMKCHAAAPGSGVLWGLY
;
A
#
# COMPACT_ATOMS: atom_id res chain seq x y z
N MET A 1 10.38 32.36 65.09
CA MET A 1 9.68 31.18 65.64
C MET A 1 8.27 31.22 65.04
N THR A 2 7.78 30.38 64.15
CA THR A 2 8.15 29.05 63.65
C THR A 2 7.22 28.78 62.46
N ILE A 3 7.63 29.03 61.20
CA ILE A 3 6.84 28.59 60.01
C ILE A 3 7.80 28.15 58.88
N LEU A 4 8.96 27.57 59.22
CA LEU A 4 10.00 27.13 58.27
C LEU A 4 10.17 25.61 58.22
N LYS A 5 9.15 24.79 58.51
CA LYS A 5 9.38 23.34 58.62
C LYS A 5 8.20 22.43 58.31
N THR A 6 7.51 22.68 57.21
CA THR A 6 6.58 21.74 56.55
C THR A 6 6.16 22.44 55.26
N ILE A 7 6.84 22.22 54.13
CA ILE A 7 6.36 21.30 53.10
C ILE A 7 7.60 20.91 52.28
N LEU A 8 8.25 19.84 52.74
CA LEU A 8 9.14 19.01 51.94
C LEU A 8 8.24 18.10 51.09
N CYS A 9 8.66 17.85 49.85
CA CYS A 9 8.06 16.97 48.84
C CYS A 9 6.92 17.57 48.01
N LEU A 10 7.26 17.98 46.79
CA LEU A 10 6.74 17.36 45.57
C LEU A 10 7.59 17.83 44.38
N VAL A 11 8.62 17.05 44.11
CA VAL A 11 9.45 17.14 42.91
C VAL A 11 8.58 16.68 41.73
N ALA A 12 8.14 17.60 40.87
CA ALA A 12 7.57 17.24 39.58
C ALA A 12 8.69 17.26 38.54
N ALA A 13 9.19 16.07 38.22
CA ALA A 13 10.18 15.84 37.17
C ALA A 13 9.60 16.26 35.80
N PHE A 14 10.27 17.21 35.13
CA PHE A 14 10.07 17.45 33.70
C PHE A 14 10.65 16.25 32.93
N LEU A 15 9.81 15.28 32.61
CA LEU A 15 10.12 14.25 31.62
C LEU A 15 10.05 14.91 30.24
N ALA A 16 11.22 15.15 29.64
CA ALA A 16 11.34 15.45 28.23
C ALA A 16 10.70 14.29 27.45
N SER A 17 9.53 14.53 26.87
CA SER A 17 8.86 13.54 26.04
C SER A 17 9.54 13.54 24.67
N THR A 18 10.58 12.72 24.52
CA THR A 18 10.91 12.23 23.18
C THR A 18 9.72 11.40 22.73
N LEU A 19 8.90 11.92 21.84
CA LEU A 19 7.99 11.08 21.05
C LEU A 19 8.88 10.30 20.08
N ALA A 20 9.49 9.22 20.56
CA ALA A 20 9.87 8.14 19.66
C ALA A 20 8.55 7.64 19.07
N ILE A 21 8.32 7.92 17.79
CA ILE A 21 7.24 7.29 17.03
C ILE A 21 7.55 5.79 17.10
N PRO A 22 6.70 4.95 17.69
CA PRO A 22 6.90 3.53 17.60
C PRO A 22 6.69 3.17 16.12
N THR A 23 7.77 2.97 15.38
CA THR A 23 7.73 2.14 14.17
C THR A 23 7.62 0.71 14.67
N ASP A 24 6.39 0.30 15.00
CA ASP A 24 6.05 -1.11 15.15
C ASP A 24 6.03 -1.73 13.74
N ASP A 25 7.23 -2.00 13.24
CA ASP A 25 7.53 -2.62 11.95
C ASP A 25 7.44 -4.16 12.06
N THR A 26 6.45 -4.64 12.82
CA THR A 26 6.23 -6.07 13.08
C THR A 26 4.77 -6.47 13.00
N SER A 27 3.97 -5.74 12.22
CA SER A 27 2.75 -6.33 11.69
C SER A 27 3.14 -7.27 10.54
N PRO A 28 2.97 -8.59 10.65
CA PRO A 28 3.00 -9.42 9.45
C PRO A 28 1.94 -8.85 8.53
N VAL A 29 2.34 -8.40 7.34
CA VAL A 29 1.41 -8.03 6.26
C VAL A 29 0.66 -9.31 5.95
N GLN A 30 -0.41 -9.55 6.71
CA GLN A 30 -1.39 -10.56 6.43
C GLN A 30 -1.96 -10.11 5.10
N LEU A 31 -1.52 -10.77 4.03
CA LEU A 31 -1.99 -10.61 2.67
C LEU A 31 -3.49 -10.90 2.74
N LEU A 32 -4.26 -9.89 3.09
CA LEU A 32 -5.69 -10.00 3.24
C LEU A 32 -6.22 -10.11 1.82
N ASP A 33 -6.81 -11.26 1.55
CA ASP A 33 -7.71 -11.54 0.45
C ASP A 33 -8.81 -10.46 0.44
N ILE A 34 -8.53 -9.29 -0.15
CA ILE A 34 -9.51 -8.22 -0.39
C ILE A 34 -10.30 -8.60 -1.63
N GLY A 35 -11.02 -9.71 -1.52
CA GLY A 35 -11.94 -10.15 -2.53
C GLY A 35 -12.09 -11.66 -2.54
N SER A 36 -12.90 -12.17 -1.62
CA SER A 36 -13.66 -13.43 -1.75
C SER A 36 -14.61 -13.47 -2.99
N LYS A 37 -14.40 -12.56 -3.97
CA LYS A 37 -14.94 -12.54 -5.33
C LYS A 37 -13.89 -12.08 -6.35
N ASN A 38 -12.60 -12.33 -6.13
CA ASN A 38 -11.63 -12.19 -7.20
C ASN A 38 -11.98 -13.25 -8.24
N GLN A 39 -12.65 -12.82 -9.31
CA GLN A 39 -12.93 -13.69 -10.44
C GLN A 39 -11.64 -13.98 -11.21
N CYS A 40 -10.51 -13.35 -10.84
CA CYS A 40 -9.20 -13.56 -11.41
C CYS A 40 -8.34 -14.53 -10.59
N GLY A 41 -7.49 -15.29 -11.29
CA GLY A 41 -6.46 -16.12 -10.70
C GLY A 41 -5.18 -15.32 -10.42
N ASP A 42 -4.10 -16.03 -10.09
CA ASP A 42 -2.84 -15.42 -9.71
C ASP A 42 -2.25 -14.50 -10.80
N PRO A 43 -1.79 -13.29 -10.44
CA PRO A 43 -1.16 -12.36 -11.37
C PRO A 43 0.32 -12.66 -11.59
N THR A 44 0.80 -12.44 -12.83
CA THR A 44 2.22 -12.40 -13.16
C THR A 44 2.82 -11.05 -12.79
N PHE A 45 4.10 -10.97 -12.44
CA PHE A 45 4.78 -9.73 -12.05
C PHE A 45 6.06 -9.55 -12.86
N ALA A 46 6.19 -8.43 -13.56
CA ALA A 46 7.40 -8.01 -14.23
C ALA A 46 7.79 -6.60 -13.75
N ASP A 47 9.05 -6.46 -13.32
CA ASP A 47 9.64 -5.16 -12.98
C ASP A 47 9.66 -4.27 -14.23
N GLN A 48 9.16 -3.04 -14.09
CA GLN A 48 9.19 -1.99 -15.10
C GLN A 48 9.63 -0.65 -14.48
N GLY A 49 10.37 -0.72 -13.37
CA GLY A 49 10.90 0.44 -12.66
C GLY A 49 11.78 1.31 -13.55
N SER A 50 11.56 2.61 -13.50
CA SER A 50 12.36 3.64 -14.17
C SER A 50 12.36 4.92 -13.32
N ASP A 51 13.14 5.92 -13.70
CA ASP A 51 13.15 7.20 -12.97
C ASP A 51 11.85 7.99 -13.15
N ALA A 52 11.01 7.59 -14.13
CA ALA A 52 9.65 8.08 -14.32
C ALA A 52 8.62 7.34 -13.45
N SER A 53 9.00 6.24 -12.77
CA SER A 53 8.07 5.45 -11.97
C SER A 53 7.55 6.20 -10.75
N PRO A 54 6.34 5.88 -10.27
CA PRO A 54 5.73 6.54 -9.14
C PRO A 54 6.43 6.20 -7.83
N PHE A 55 6.19 7.01 -6.81
CA PHE A 55 6.63 6.71 -5.46
C PHE A 55 5.80 5.58 -4.85
N ALA A 56 6.47 4.64 -4.20
CA ALA A 56 5.84 3.53 -3.49
C ALA A 56 4.86 4.02 -2.41
N SER A 57 5.15 5.15 -1.76
CA SER A 57 4.25 5.77 -0.77
C SER A 57 2.91 6.18 -1.36
N ASP A 58 2.91 6.73 -2.58
CA ASP A 58 1.69 7.17 -3.26
C ASP A 58 0.83 5.96 -3.62
N CYS A 59 1.47 4.88 -4.08
CA CYS A 59 0.78 3.64 -4.37
C CYS A 59 0.22 2.98 -3.11
N LEU A 60 0.98 2.94 -2.01
CA LEU A 60 0.49 2.41 -0.73
C LEU A 60 -0.71 3.21 -0.20
N GLN A 61 -0.77 4.53 -0.45
CA GLN A 61 -1.95 5.31 -0.10
C GLN A 61 -3.18 4.89 -0.91
N ILE A 62 -3.03 4.58 -2.20
CA ILE A 62 -4.13 3.99 -3.00
C ILE A 62 -4.60 2.71 -2.34
N ALA A 63 -3.69 1.79 -2.02
CA ALA A 63 -4.03 0.52 -1.37
C ALA A 63 -4.77 0.72 -0.04
N ALA A 64 -4.38 1.73 0.75
CA ALA A 64 -5.07 2.09 1.99
C ALA A 64 -6.49 2.64 1.74
N ASN A 65 -6.66 3.49 0.72
CA ASN A 65 -7.94 4.12 0.40
C ASN A 65 -8.99 3.09 -0.07
N ILE A 66 -8.57 2.10 -0.86
CA ILE A 66 -9.48 1.12 -1.49
C ILE A 66 -9.45 -0.25 -0.80
N GLY A 67 -8.58 -0.46 0.18
CA GLY A 67 -8.47 -1.70 0.95
C GLY A 67 -9.71 -2.07 1.77
N ARG A 68 -10.67 -1.15 1.91
CA ARG A 68 -12.00 -1.45 2.48
C ARG A 68 -12.92 -2.23 1.52
N GLY A 69 -12.44 -2.53 0.31
CA GLY A 69 -13.11 -3.37 -0.68
C GLY A 69 -14.11 -2.62 -1.55
N GLY A 70 -15.07 -3.37 -2.12
CA GLY A 70 -15.99 -2.90 -3.14
C GLY A 70 -15.92 -3.76 -4.41
N LEU A 71 -16.93 -3.68 -5.27
CA LEU A 71 -16.89 -4.36 -6.57
C LEU A 71 -16.26 -3.42 -7.60
N TRP A 72 -15.09 -3.79 -8.09
CA TRP A 72 -14.39 -3.09 -9.16
C TRP A 72 -14.59 -3.85 -10.47
N ARG A 73 -14.86 -3.12 -11.56
CA ARG A 73 -15.03 -3.71 -12.89
C ARG A 73 -13.82 -3.34 -13.74
N ALA A 74 -13.06 -4.36 -14.14
CA ALA A 74 -11.97 -4.27 -15.10
C ALA A 74 -12.47 -4.70 -16.49
N SER A 75 -12.04 -4.02 -17.55
CA SER A 75 -12.24 -4.48 -18.93
C SER A 75 -11.06 -5.32 -19.39
N ALA A 76 -11.34 -6.42 -20.08
CA ALA A 76 -10.28 -7.30 -20.59
C ALA A 76 -9.58 -6.70 -21.82
N GLY A 77 -8.28 -7.01 -21.98
CA GLY A 77 -7.53 -6.78 -23.23
C GLY A 77 -6.87 -5.41 -23.40
N ALA A 78 -7.09 -4.44 -22.51
CA ALA A 78 -6.39 -3.15 -22.51
C ALA A 78 -6.15 -2.64 -21.09
N HIS A 79 -5.12 -1.81 -20.92
CA HIS A 79 -4.88 -1.12 -19.65
C HIS A 79 -5.92 -0.01 -19.46
N HIS A 80 -6.59 0.00 -18.31
CA HIS A 80 -7.48 1.10 -17.93
C HIS A 80 -7.07 1.64 -16.56
N GLN A 81 -7.02 2.97 -16.42
CA GLN A 81 -6.76 3.60 -15.14
C GLN A 81 -8.03 3.57 -14.30
N LEU A 82 -8.00 2.87 -13.15
CA LEU A 82 -9.13 2.81 -12.22
C LEU A 82 -9.03 3.90 -11.15
N VAL A 83 -7.82 4.19 -10.71
CA VAL A 83 -7.54 5.10 -9.60
C VAL A 83 -6.17 5.74 -9.80
N GLN A 84 -6.03 6.95 -9.29
CA GLN A 84 -4.75 7.64 -9.21
C GLN A 84 -4.67 8.42 -7.92
N TYR A 85 -3.46 8.45 -7.36
CA TYR A 85 -3.11 9.28 -6.23
C TYR A 85 -1.68 9.78 -6.44
N TYR A 86 -1.55 11.11 -6.57
CA TYR A 86 -0.29 11.77 -6.92
C TYR A 86 0.42 11.08 -8.09
N SER A 87 1.65 10.59 -7.87
CA SER A 87 2.45 10.00 -8.93
C SER A 87 1.94 8.63 -9.36
N CYS A 88 1.22 7.90 -8.49
CA CYS A 88 0.80 6.54 -8.76
C CYS A 88 -0.53 6.48 -9.49
N ALA A 89 -0.53 5.95 -10.71
CA ALA A 89 -1.71 5.50 -11.42
C ALA A 89 -1.78 3.97 -11.39
N PHE A 90 -2.95 3.45 -11.07
CA PHE A 90 -3.13 2.03 -10.94
C PHE A 90 -4.29 1.54 -11.80
N GLY A 91 -3.95 0.60 -12.69
CA GLY A 91 -4.91 -0.10 -13.53
C GLY A 91 -5.12 -1.52 -13.02
N ASP A 92 -6.38 -1.82 -12.69
CA ASP A 92 -6.92 -3.13 -12.38
C ASP A 92 -6.30 -3.90 -11.18
N ILE A 93 -7.11 -4.03 -10.10
CA ILE A 93 -7.00 -4.93 -8.93
C ILE A 93 -5.99 -4.57 -7.80
N ILE A 94 -6.52 -4.33 -6.60
CA ILE A 94 -5.89 -3.67 -5.44
C ILE A 94 -4.69 -4.44 -4.84
N ASP A 95 -4.71 -5.77 -4.86
CA ASP A 95 -3.71 -6.64 -4.22
C ASP A 95 -2.33 -6.59 -4.92
N LEU A 96 -2.29 -6.13 -6.16
CA LEU A 96 -1.07 -5.98 -6.95
C LEU A 96 -0.16 -4.89 -6.42
N ILE A 97 -0.73 -3.84 -5.81
CA ILE A 97 0.05 -2.69 -5.35
C ILE A 97 1.01 -3.11 -4.24
N GLN A 98 0.49 -3.77 -3.20
CA GLN A 98 1.30 -4.18 -2.05
C GLN A 98 2.39 -5.17 -2.46
N LYS A 99 2.06 -6.13 -3.33
CA LYS A 99 3.03 -7.12 -3.82
C LYS A 99 4.08 -6.48 -4.74
N SER A 100 3.70 -5.52 -5.58
CA SER A 100 4.65 -4.77 -6.43
C SER A 100 5.63 -3.95 -5.62
N VAL A 101 5.17 -3.23 -4.59
CA VAL A 101 6.04 -2.49 -3.67
C VAL A 101 7.00 -3.43 -2.98
N ARG A 102 6.52 -4.58 -2.48
CA ARG A 102 7.36 -5.55 -1.79
C ARG A 102 8.44 -6.19 -2.69
N LEU A 103 8.14 -6.38 -3.97
CA LEU A 103 9.05 -7.03 -4.92
C LEU A 103 10.01 -6.05 -5.59
N PHE A 104 9.57 -4.82 -5.89
CA PHE A 104 10.24 -3.93 -6.85
C PHE A 104 10.43 -2.49 -6.34
N ALA A 105 10.15 -2.19 -5.07
CA ALA A 105 10.50 -0.87 -4.54
C ALA A 105 12.02 -0.67 -4.58
N ARG A 106 12.43 0.42 -5.21
CA ARG A 106 13.82 0.82 -5.41
C ARG A 106 14.34 1.65 -4.23
N PRO A 107 15.68 1.77 -4.06
CA PRO A 107 16.28 2.61 -3.01
C PRO A 107 15.90 4.10 -3.08
N ASP A 108 15.48 4.59 -4.25
CA ASP A 108 14.99 5.97 -4.46
C ASP A 108 13.50 6.15 -4.10
N GLY A 109 12.86 5.10 -3.58
CA GLY A 109 11.46 5.09 -3.19
C GLY A 109 10.48 4.89 -4.35
N ARG A 110 10.95 4.66 -5.58
CA ARG A 110 10.09 4.43 -6.75
C ARG A 110 9.76 2.95 -6.93
N VAL A 111 8.65 2.68 -7.60
CA VAL A 111 8.22 1.32 -7.93
C VAL A 111 7.48 1.34 -9.27
N GLY A 112 7.74 0.37 -10.14
CA GLY A 112 7.01 0.21 -11.39
C GLY A 112 6.88 -1.26 -11.73
N SER A 113 5.69 -1.69 -12.14
CA SER A 113 5.45 -3.10 -12.44
C SER A 113 4.30 -3.27 -13.42
N LYS A 114 4.29 -4.40 -14.12
CA LYS A 114 3.15 -4.81 -14.95
C LYS A 114 2.98 -6.32 -14.91
N GLY A 115 1.85 -6.78 -15.42
CA GLY A 115 1.62 -8.19 -15.64
C GLY A 115 0.28 -8.48 -16.27
N ASP A 116 -0.08 -9.75 -16.22
CA ASP A 116 -1.35 -10.27 -16.67
C ASP A 116 -1.94 -11.22 -15.63
N MET A 117 -3.28 -11.35 -15.63
CA MET A 117 -3.97 -12.36 -14.86
C MET A 117 -5.20 -12.89 -15.61
N LYS A 118 -5.55 -14.15 -15.39
CA LYS A 118 -6.72 -14.77 -16.04
C LYS A 118 -7.96 -14.59 -15.19
N CYS A 119 -9.06 -14.12 -15.79
CA CYS A 119 -10.32 -13.89 -15.07
C CYS A 119 -11.47 -14.74 -15.62
N HIS A 120 -12.27 -15.33 -14.74
CA HIS A 120 -13.40 -16.21 -15.03
C HIS A 120 -14.47 -15.56 -15.92
N ALA A 121 -14.59 -14.23 -15.92
CA ALA A 121 -15.61 -13.50 -16.68
C ALA A 121 -15.19 -13.13 -18.10
N ALA A 122 -13.98 -13.48 -18.51
CA ALA A 122 -13.48 -13.12 -19.82
C ALA A 122 -13.39 -14.39 -20.69
N ALA A 123 -13.79 -14.29 -21.96
CA ALA A 123 -13.73 -15.40 -22.93
C ALA A 123 -12.37 -16.16 -22.89
N PRO A 124 -12.30 -17.41 -23.36
CA PRO A 124 -11.04 -18.16 -23.41
C PRO A 124 -9.92 -17.33 -24.06
N GLY A 125 -8.86 -17.03 -23.32
CA GLY A 125 -7.74 -16.20 -23.77
C GLY A 125 -7.72 -14.75 -23.26
N SER A 126 -8.79 -14.25 -22.65
CA SER A 126 -8.81 -12.88 -22.13
C SER A 126 -8.21 -12.79 -20.72
N GLY A 127 -6.93 -12.42 -20.67
CA GLY A 127 -6.31 -11.91 -19.45
C GLY A 127 -6.65 -10.43 -19.25
N VAL A 128 -6.66 -10.00 -17.99
CA VAL A 128 -6.57 -8.59 -17.64
C VAL A 128 -5.09 -8.21 -17.62
N LEU A 129 -4.74 -7.19 -18.40
CA LEU A 129 -3.42 -6.57 -18.33
C LEU A 129 -3.46 -5.50 -17.26
N TRP A 130 -2.49 -5.52 -16.36
CA TRP A 130 -2.42 -4.58 -15.25
C TRP A 130 -1.07 -3.89 -15.22
N GLY A 131 -1.03 -2.71 -14.62
CA GLY A 131 0.22 -1.99 -14.44
C GLY A 131 0.15 -0.91 -13.38
N LEU A 132 1.32 -0.63 -12.83
CA LEU A 132 1.60 0.41 -11.85
C LEU A 132 2.61 1.37 -12.49
N TYR A 133 2.14 2.58 -12.77
CA TYR A 133 2.84 3.62 -13.53
C TYR A 133 2.70 4.99 -12.89
#